data_AF-A0A1E7FYR7-F1
#
_entry.id   AF-A0A1E7FYR7-F1
#
_cell.length_a   1.000
_cell.length_b   1.000
_cell.length_c   1.000
_cell.angle_alpha   90.00
_cell.angle_beta   90.00
_cell.angle_gamma   90.00
#
_symmetry.space_group_name_H-M   'P 1'
#
loop_
_entity.id
_entity.type
_entity.pdbx_description
1 polymer ?
#
loop_
_entity_poly.entity_id
_entity_poly.type
_entity_poly.pdbx_seq_one_letter_code
_entity_poly.pdbx_strand_id
1 'polypeptide(L)'
;DELHTRFILNLPSEELNTSERIFFQLEQAWWYYEDMICDKQEEQCPGSCTLPRYANLKPFSKVLFEFSTLLNSYDFQKLWKEFSIYKRKISTYGCILLNKDYTHVVLCQFHKSDTWTFPAGKINQNEIGIDAAARETYEETGFD
;
A
#
# COMPACT_ATOMS: atom_id res chain seq x y z
N ASP A 1 5.28 -14.98 12.05
CA ASP A 1 6.40 -14.52 12.89
C ASP A 1 7.17 -13.37 12.29
N GLU A 2 7.91 -13.56 11.18
CA GLU A 2 8.77 -12.50 10.59
C GLU A 2 8.05 -11.17 10.36
N LEU A 3 6.90 -11.20 9.68
CA LEU A 3 6.07 -10.01 9.41
C LEU A 3 5.64 -9.29 10.70
N HIS A 4 5.24 -10.05 11.71
CA HIS A 4 4.81 -9.50 12.99
C HIS A 4 5.96 -8.82 13.72
N THR A 5 7.12 -9.47 13.80
CA THR A 5 8.31 -8.91 14.44
C THR A 5 8.75 -7.63 13.74
N ARG A 6 8.76 -7.61 12.41
CA ARG A 6 9.30 -6.50 11.63
C ARG A 6 8.37 -5.29 11.60
N PHE A 7 7.07 -5.51 11.47
CA PHE A 7 6.12 -4.42 11.21
C PHE A 7 5.18 -4.11 12.38
N ILE A 8 5.12 -4.92 13.43
CA ILE A 8 4.15 -4.73 14.53
C ILE A 8 4.83 -4.72 15.90
N LEU A 9 5.62 -5.74 16.24
CA LEU A 9 6.16 -5.95 17.59
C LEU A 9 7.10 -4.83 18.05
N ASN A 10 7.92 -4.32 17.13
CA ASN A 10 8.96 -3.33 17.44
C ASN A 10 8.53 -1.88 17.16
N LEU A 11 7.23 -1.65 16.94
CA LEU A 11 6.73 -0.30 16.69
C LEU A 11 6.72 0.54 17.97
N PRO A 12 6.98 1.86 17.86
CA PRO A 12 6.67 2.80 18.91
C PRO A 12 5.19 2.74 19.29
N SER A 13 4.88 3.01 20.56
CA SER A 13 3.50 2.95 21.06
C SER A 13 2.57 3.91 20.30
N GLU A 14 3.09 5.02 19.78
CA GLU A 14 2.32 5.97 18.98
C GLU A 14 1.74 5.36 17.70
N GLU A 15 2.40 4.37 17.11
CA GLU A 15 1.93 3.68 15.90
C GLU A 15 0.73 2.78 16.16
N LEU A 16 0.49 2.40 17.42
CA LEU A 16 -0.65 1.58 17.84
C LEU A 16 -1.84 2.40 18.34
N ASN A 17 -1.74 3.73 18.35
CA ASN A 17 -2.77 4.60 18.93
C ASN A 17 -3.98 4.83 18.01
N THR A 18 -3.82 4.69 16.69
CA THR A 18 -4.84 5.08 15.72
C THR A 18 -5.02 4.03 14.64
N SER A 19 -6.23 3.96 14.09
CA SER A 19 -6.56 2.99 13.04
C SER A 19 -5.64 3.14 11.83
N GLU A 20 -5.36 4.38 11.43
CA GLU A 20 -4.56 4.72 10.27
C GLU A 20 -3.12 4.25 10.38
N ARG A 21 -2.47 4.50 11.51
CA ARG A 21 -1.08 4.07 11.72
C ARG A 21 -0.97 2.56 11.71
N ILE A 22 -1.84 1.86 12.45
CA ILE A 22 -1.88 0.40 12.47
C ILE A 22 -2.03 -0.15 11.04
N PHE A 23 -3.02 0.33 10.29
CA PHE A 23 -3.29 -0.21 8.95
C PHE A 23 -2.26 0.18 7.90
N PHE A 24 -1.58 1.32 8.02
CA PHE A 24 -0.43 1.61 7.16
C PHE A 24 0.73 0.65 7.42
N GLN A 25 1.00 0.28 8.67
CA GLN A 25 2.00 -0.74 8.99
C GLN A 25 1.61 -2.12 8.45
N LEU A 26 0.32 -2.48 8.55
CA LEU A 26 -0.21 -3.70 7.94
C LEU A 26 -0.11 -3.68 6.41
N GLU A 27 -0.29 -2.51 5.79
CA GLU A 27 -0.10 -2.34 4.34
C GLU A 27 1.35 -2.54 3.91
N GLN A 28 2.31 -1.96 4.64
CA GLN A 28 3.74 -2.20 4.41
C GLN A 28 4.12 -3.66 4.61
N ALA A 29 3.55 -4.31 5.64
CA ALA A 29 3.75 -5.73 5.86
C ALA A 29 3.19 -6.59 4.70
N TRP A 30 2.06 -6.19 4.13
CA TRP A 30 1.46 -6.89 2.99
C TRP A 30 2.30 -6.77 1.73
N TRP A 31 2.77 -5.56 1.39
CA TRP A 31 3.68 -5.35 0.26
C TRP A 31 4.97 -6.16 0.43
N TYR A 32 5.57 -6.14 1.62
CA TYR A 32 6.75 -6.96 1.89
C TYR A 32 6.46 -8.48 1.75
N TYR A 33 5.30 -8.94 2.19
CA TYR A 33 4.90 -10.34 2.05
C TYR A 33 4.74 -10.76 0.58
N GLU A 34 4.06 -9.95 -0.24
CA GLU A 34 3.87 -10.24 -1.66
C GLU A 34 5.21 -10.17 -2.41
N ASP A 35 5.94 -9.07 -2.28
CA ASP A 35 7.11 -8.80 -3.12
C ASP A 35 8.36 -9.52 -2.64
N MET A 36 8.63 -9.53 -1.34
CA MET A 36 9.92 -9.98 -0.80
C MET A 36 9.89 -11.44 -0.32
N ILE A 37 8.71 -11.98 -0.01
CA ILE A 37 8.57 -13.38 0.41
C ILE A 37 8.05 -14.20 -0.75
N CYS A 38 6.86 -13.89 -1.23
CA CYS A 38 6.19 -14.76 -2.18
C CYS A 38 6.75 -14.65 -3.61
N ASP A 39 6.94 -13.44 -4.13
CA ASP A 39 7.49 -13.23 -5.49
C ASP A 39 8.95 -13.70 -5.57
N LYS A 40 9.79 -13.38 -4.57
CA LYS A 40 11.18 -13.89 -4.53
C LYS A 40 11.29 -15.40 -4.45
N GLN A 41 10.36 -16.09 -3.77
CA GLN A 41 10.34 -17.57 -3.77
C GLN A 41 9.98 -18.11 -5.15
N GLU A 42 8.99 -17.50 -5.80
CA GLU A 42 8.55 -17.88 -7.15
C GLU A 42 9.64 -17.63 -8.20
N GLU A 43 10.39 -16.53 -8.08
CA GLU A 43 11.55 -16.21 -8.93
C GLU A 43 12.69 -17.22 -8.76
N GLN A 44 12.95 -17.67 -7.53
CA GLN A 44 13.99 -18.67 -7.25
C GLN A 44 13.61 -20.03 -7.81
N CYS A 45 12.36 -20.46 -7.60
CA CYS A 45 11.81 -21.73 -8.07
C CYS A 45 10.31 -21.55 -8.40
N PRO A 46 9.91 -21.54 -9.68
CA PRO A 46 8.50 -21.45 -10.06
C PRO A 46 7.67 -22.58 -9.47
N GLY A 47 6.50 -22.24 -8.91
CA GLY A 47 5.60 -23.17 -8.21
C GLY A 47 6.04 -23.53 -6.78
N SER A 48 7.11 -22.92 -6.25
CA SER A 48 7.59 -23.21 -4.89
C SER A 48 6.88 -22.40 -3.81
N CYS A 49 6.24 -21.28 -4.17
CA CYS A 49 5.49 -20.47 -3.21
C CYS A 49 4.21 -21.20 -2.79
N THR A 50 4.27 -21.85 -1.62
CA THR A 50 3.12 -22.54 -1.00
C THR A 50 2.29 -21.62 -0.09
N LEU A 51 2.74 -20.38 0.08
CA LEU A 51 2.10 -19.41 0.95
C LEU A 51 0.82 -18.83 0.31
N PRO A 52 -0.23 -18.57 1.11
CA PRO A 52 -1.50 -18.09 0.59
C PRO A 52 -1.40 -16.66 0.06
N ARG A 53 -1.82 -16.42 -1.17
CA ARG A 53 -1.95 -15.05 -1.71
C ARG A 53 -3.28 -14.44 -1.29
N TYR A 54 -3.25 -13.15 -0.95
CA TYR A 54 -4.43 -12.44 -0.50
C TYR A 54 -4.95 -11.50 -1.58
N ALA A 55 -6.28 -11.49 -1.80
CA ALA A 55 -6.88 -10.67 -2.86
C ALA A 55 -6.76 -9.15 -2.62
N ASN A 56 -6.60 -8.73 -1.36
CA ASN A 56 -6.34 -7.35 -0.97
C ASN A 56 -5.85 -7.29 0.49
N LEU A 57 -5.55 -6.08 0.95
CA LEU A 57 -5.07 -5.81 2.30
C LEU A 57 -5.98 -6.34 3.42
N LYS A 58 -7.31 -6.37 3.25
CA LYS A 58 -8.24 -6.69 4.34
C LYS A 58 -8.07 -8.12 4.89
N PRO A 59 -8.17 -9.20 4.07
CA PRO A 59 -7.98 -10.56 4.56
C PRO A 59 -6.56 -10.80 5.07
N PHE A 60 -5.53 -10.22 4.45
CA PHE A 60 -4.15 -10.29 4.95
C PHE A 60 -4.05 -9.67 6.36
N SER A 61 -4.56 -8.45 6.51
CA SER A 61 -4.57 -7.71 7.77
C SER A 61 -5.24 -8.52 8.87
N LYS A 62 -6.38 -9.16 8.58
CA LYS A 62 -7.12 -9.97 9.55
C LYS A 62 -6.26 -11.10 10.12
N VAL A 63 -5.50 -11.80 9.27
CA VAL A 63 -4.61 -12.89 9.71
C VAL A 63 -3.52 -12.37 10.65
N LEU A 64 -2.85 -11.27 10.28
CA LEU A 64 -1.79 -10.71 11.13
C LEU A 64 -2.34 -10.11 12.43
N PHE A 65 -3.56 -9.60 12.39
CA PHE A 65 -4.28 -9.04 13.54
C PHE A 65 -4.67 -10.13 14.55
N GLU A 66 -5.17 -11.28 14.07
CA GLU A 66 -5.49 -12.45 14.91
C GLU A 66 -4.22 -13.09 15.49
N PHE A 67 -3.11 -13.08 14.74
CA PHE A 67 -1.81 -13.57 15.20
C PHE A 67 -1.20 -12.70 16.30
N SER A 68 -1.36 -11.38 16.22
CA SER A 68 -0.71 -10.43 17.13
C SER A 68 -1.43 -10.31 18.46
N THR A 69 -0.76 -10.65 19.56
CA THR A 69 -1.27 -10.43 20.93
C THR A 69 -1.43 -8.95 21.28
N LEU A 70 -0.76 -8.05 20.55
CA LEU A 70 -0.90 -6.60 20.72
C LEU A 70 -2.14 -6.04 20.02
N LEU A 71 -2.62 -6.72 18.97
CA LEU A 71 -3.74 -6.25 18.15
C LEU A 71 -5.03 -7.00 18.47
N ASN A 72 -4.96 -8.25 18.92
CA ASN A 72 -6.12 -9.11 19.10
C ASN A 72 -7.17 -8.58 20.10
N SER A 73 -6.81 -7.64 20.99
CA SER A 73 -7.73 -7.00 21.93
C SER A 73 -8.61 -5.93 21.27
N TYR A 74 -8.25 -5.45 20.09
CA TYR A 74 -8.98 -4.41 19.37
C TYR A 74 -10.08 -5.01 18.47
N ASP A 75 -11.15 -4.24 18.22
CA ASP A 75 -12.18 -4.63 17.25
C ASP A 75 -11.70 -4.34 15.81
N PHE A 76 -11.27 -5.39 15.12
CA PHE A 76 -10.82 -5.31 13.73
C PHE A 76 -11.85 -4.68 12.78
N GLN A 77 -13.14 -5.03 12.91
CA GLN A 77 -14.17 -4.52 11.98
C GLN A 77 -14.37 -3.02 12.17
N LYS A 78 -14.38 -2.57 13.42
CA LYS A 78 -14.44 -1.15 13.77
C LYS A 78 -13.24 -0.40 13.20
N LEU A 79 -12.02 -0.83 13.51
CA LEU A 79 -10.80 -0.15 13.05
C LEU A 79 -10.69 -0.17 11.51
N TRP A 80 -11.04 -1.28 10.85
CA TRP A 80 -11.04 -1.35 9.39
C TRP A 80 -11.99 -0.33 8.78
N LYS A 81 -13.17 -0.14 9.36
CA LYS A 81 -14.16 0.84 8.90
C LYS A 81 -13.63 2.27 9.06
N GLU A 82 -13.02 2.58 10.20
CA GLU A 82 -12.40 3.88 10.48
C GLU A 82 -11.27 4.16 9.47
N PHE A 83 -10.34 3.22 9.30
CA PHE A 83 -9.27 3.32 8.32
C PHE A 83 -9.79 3.48 6.89
N SER A 84 -10.79 2.71 6.49
CA SER A 84 -11.39 2.81 5.14
C SER A 84 -11.98 4.19 4.88
N ILE A 85 -12.61 4.80 5.89
CA ILE A 85 -13.12 6.18 5.78
C ILE A 85 -11.97 7.17 5.70
N TYR A 86 -10.95 7.01 6.54
CA TYR A 86 -9.76 7.85 6.54
C TYR A 86 -9.04 7.80 5.18
N LYS A 87 -8.71 6.62 4.68
CA LYS A 87 -7.97 6.41 3.42
C LYS A 87 -8.68 7.02 2.20
N ARG A 88 -10.02 7.04 2.19
CA ARG A 88 -10.81 7.72 1.15
C ARG A 88 -10.72 9.24 1.20
N LYS A 89 -10.46 9.83 2.37
CA LYS A 89 -10.30 11.29 2.53
C LYS A 89 -8.94 11.79 2.08
N ILE A 90 -7.94 10.92 2.01
CA ILE A 90 -6.60 11.30 1.55
C ILE A 90 -6.69 11.64 0.06
N SER A 91 -6.39 12.89 -0.26
CA SER A 91 -6.38 13.39 -1.63
C SER A 91 -5.31 12.71 -2.46
N THR A 92 -5.60 12.56 -3.75
CA THR A 92 -4.68 12.03 -4.75
C THR A 92 -4.24 13.17 -5.67
N TYR A 93 -2.95 13.23 -5.97
CA TYR A 93 -2.33 14.24 -6.82
C TYR A 93 -1.49 13.57 -7.89
N GLY A 94 -1.40 14.21 -9.05
CA GLY A 94 -0.67 13.69 -10.21
C GLY A 94 -0.72 14.68 -11.37
N CYS A 95 0.02 14.37 -12.43
CA CYS A 95 0.12 15.21 -13.62
C CYS A 95 -0.51 14.54 -14.84
N ILE A 96 -1.20 15.33 -15.66
CA ILE A 96 -1.61 14.90 -17.01
C ILE A 96 -0.50 15.31 -17.96
N LEU A 97 0.34 14.34 -18.34
CA LEU A 97 1.44 14.57 -19.26
C LEU A 97 0.94 14.50 -20.70
N LEU A 98 1.08 15.60 -21.43
CA LEU A 98 0.71 15.73 -22.84
C LEU A 98 1.97 15.76 -23.70
N ASN A 99 1.90 15.19 -24.89
CA ASN A 99 2.94 15.42 -25.90
C ASN A 99 2.87 16.87 -26.46
N LYS A 100 3.92 17.30 -27.17
CA LYS A 100 4.12 18.70 -27.60
C LYS A 100 2.99 19.27 -28.47
N ASP A 101 2.36 18.43 -29.27
CA ASP A 101 1.24 18.75 -30.16
C ASP A 101 -0.14 18.46 -29.53
N TYR A 102 -0.18 18.03 -28.26
CA TYR A 102 -1.39 17.79 -27.47
C TYR A 102 -2.33 16.72 -28.06
N THR A 103 -1.77 15.72 -28.74
CA THR A 103 -2.51 14.62 -29.37
C THR A 103 -2.48 13.32 -28.55
N HIS A 104 -1.52 13.17 -27.64
CA HIS A 104 -1.34 11.97 -26.82
C HIS A 104 -1.12 12.32 -25.35
N VAL A 105 -1.50 11.39 -24.47
CA VAL A 105 -1.29 11.44 -23.02
C VAL A 105 -0.53 10.23 -22.51
N VAL A 106 0.21 10.39 -21.41
CA VAL A 106 0.81 9.27 -20.67
C VAL A 106 -0.21 8.71 -19.69
N LEU A 107 -0.36 7.38 -19.70
CA LEU A 107 -1.15 6.62 -18.74
C LEU A 107 -0.30 5.47 -18.18
N CYS A 108 -0.58 5.10 -16.93
CA CYS A 108 0.02 3.98 -16.23
C CYS A 108 -0.97 2.81 -16.19
N GLN A 109 -0.44 1.59 -16.27
CA GLN A 109 -1.20 0.35 -16.10
C GLN A 109 -0.62 -0.40 -14.90
N PHE A 110 -1.48 -0.73 -13.93
CA PHE A 110 -1.06 -1.54 -12.79
C PHE A 110 -0.73 -2.96 -13.24
N HIS A 111 0.25 -3.60 -12.60
CA HIS A 111 0.62 -4.98 -12.92
C HIS A 111 -0.61 -5.90 -12.75
N LYS A 112 -0.94 -6.67 -13.80
CA LYS A 112 -2.12 -7.55 -13.88
C LYS A 112 -3.49 -6.83 -13.84
N SER A 113 -3.55 -5.55 -14.22
CA SER A 113 -4.81 -4.80 -14.40
C SER A 113 -5.03 -4.45 -15.86
N ASP A 114 -6.26 -4.56 -16.37
CA ASP A 114 -6.64 -4.08 -17.72
C ASP A 114 -7.05 -2.59 -17.73
N THR A 115 -6.96 -1.91 -16.58
CA THR A 115 -7.34 -0.50 -16.45
C THR A 115 -6.12 0.41 -16.53
N TRP A 116 -6.25 1.48 -17.30
CA TRP A 116 -5.25 2.54 -17.45
C TRP A 116 -5.69 3.79 -16.68
N THR A 117 -4.76 4.42 -15.97
CA THR A 117 -5.01 5.64 -15.19
C THR A 117 -3.91 6.67 -15.41
N PHE A 118 -4.15 7.93 -15.06
CA PHE A 118 -3.06 8.92 -15.01
C PHE A 118 -2.09 8.57 -13.87
N PRO A 119 -0.80 8.94 -14.00
CA PRO A 119 0.16 8.80 -12.93
C PRO A 119 -0.25 9.71 -11.76
N ALA A 120 -0.60 9.11 -10.63
CA ALA A 120 -1.13 9.84 -9.49
C ALA A 120 -1.19 8.97 -8.23
N GLY A 121 -0.81 9.55 -7.10
CA GLY A 121 -0.87 8.86 -5.82
C GLY A 121 -1.26 9.77 -4.65
N LYS A 122 -1.23 9.18 -3.46
CA LYS A 122 -1.80 9.78 -2.24
C LYS A 122 -0.80 10.77 -1.65
N ILE A 123 -1.27 11.94 -1.22
CA ILE A 123 -0.41 12.93 -0.57
C ILE A 123 0.19 12.39 0.74
N ASN A 124 1.47 12.66 0.96
CA ASN A 124 2.16 12.33 2.20
C ASN A 124 1.85 13.33 3.33
N GLN A 125 2.19 12.93 4.56
CA GLN A 125 2.02 13.82 5.70
C GLN A 125 2.92 15.05 5.56
N ASN A 126 2.34 16.24 5.72
CA ASN A 126 3.01 17.55 5.58
C ASN A 126 3.55 17.85 4.17
N GLU A 127 3.11 17.12 3.15
CA GLU A 127 3.40 17.40 1.75
C GLU A 127 2.37 18.40 1.19
N ILE A 128 2.77 19.25 0.24
CA ILE A 128 1.82 20.11 -0.50
C ILE A 128 1.42 19.45 -1.82
N GLY A 129 0.23 19.76 -2.31
CA GLY A 129 -0.34 19.04 -3.46
C GLY A 129 0.48 19.10 -4.75
N ILE A 130 1.23 20.19 -4.98
CA ILE A 130 2.08 20.30 -6.17
C ILE A 130 3.32 19.40 -6.07
N ASP A 131 3.92 19.31 -4.89
CA ASP A 131 5.07 18.44 -4.63
C ASP A 131 4.65 16.97 -4.71
N ALA A 132 3.46 16.64 -4.17
CA ALA A 132 2.86 15.32 -4.31
C ALA A 132 2.62 14.96 -5.78
N ALA A 133 2.09 15.87 -6.59
CA ALA A 133 1.86 15.63 -8.00
C ALA A 133 3.17 15.33 -8.75
N ALA A 134 4.22 16.11 -8.49
CA ALA A 134 5.54 15.90 -9.09
C ALA A 134 6.16 14.56 -8.67
N ARG A 135 6.20 14.29 -7.36
CA ARG A 135 6.75 13.05 -6.80
C ARG A 135 6.05 11.80 -7.36
N GLU A 136 4.73 11.75 -7.29
CA GLU A 136 3.96 10.59 -7.77
C GLU A 136 4.13 10.39 -9.28
N THR A 137 4.19 11.48 -10.05
CA THR A 137 4.44 11.40 -11.50
C THR A 137 5.83 10.83 -11.78
N TYR A 138 6.85 11.27 -11.05
CA TYR A 138 8.22 10.76 -11.19
C TYR A 138 8.33 9.29 -10.75
N GLU A 139 7.73 8.91 -9.63
CA GLU A 139 7.74 7.53 -9.12
C GLU A 139 7.12 6.53 -10.11
N GLU A 140 6.02 6.90 -10.77
CA GLU A 140 5.33 6.03 -11.72
C GLU A 140 5.90 6.05 -13.15
N THR A 141 6.46 7.18 -13.59
CA THR A 141 6.86 7.37 -15.01
C THR A 141 8.37 7.56 -15.22
N GLY A 142 9.11 7.92 -14.17
CA GLY A 142 10.52 8.31 -14.25
C GLY A 142 10.77 9.69 -14.89
N PHE A 143 9.72 10.49 -15.12
CA PHE A 143 9.80 11.83 -15.73
C PHE A 143 9.65 12.93 -14.67
N ASP A 144 10.57 13.90 -14.68
CA ASP A 144 10.61 15.10 -13.83
C ASP A 144 10.16 16.34 -14.63
#